data_AF-A0A9P4KH53-F1
#
_entry.id   AF-A0A9P4KH53-F1
#
_cell.length_a   1.000
_cell.length_b   1.000
_cell.length_c   1.000
_cell.angle_alpha   90.00
_cell.angle_beta   90.00
_cell.angle_gamma   90.00
#
_symmetry.space_group_name_H-M   'P 1'
#
loop_
_entity.id
_entity.type
_entity.pdbx_description
1 polymer ?
#
loop_
_entity_poly.entity_id
_entity_poly.type
_entity_poly.pdbx_seq_one_letter_code
_entity_poly.pdbx_strand_id
1 'polypeptide(L)'
;MNPLPTSASAEKAQAAANHGLEQWSAFYRITKDEARYIRSRYPGKTWPEIPANEKMGVLDRVNEQLSQQNIPVVREDVLRWRMLQIMREMKRQYLESVGLNSPSPDTSPDSRSHWNIVLQ
;
A
#
# COMPACT_ATOMS: atom_id res chain seq x y z
N MET A 1 13.92 -2.27 -21.50
CA MET A 1 12.85 -1.56 -20.77
C MET A 1 13.29 -1.39 -19.33
N ASN A 2 13.36 -0.16 -18.82
CA ASN A 2 13.76 0.10 -17.44
C ASN A 2 12.62 -0.31 -16.48
N PRO A 3 12.90 -1.08 -15.42
CA PRO A 3 11.88 -1.49 -14.45
C PRO A 3 11.27 -0.26 -13.76
N LEU A 4 9.98 -0.32 -13.45
CA LEU A 4 9.30 0.78 -12.75
C LEU A 4 9.95 1.10 -11.40
N PRO A 5 10.33 2.36 -11.13
CA PRO A 5 10.82 2.76 -9.82
C PRO A 5 9.69 2.71 -8.79
N THR A 6 10.04 2.47 -7.52
CA THR A 6 9.06 2.37 -6.42
C THR A 6 8.33 3.68 -6.12
N SER A 7 8.87 4.80 -6.58
CA SER A 7 8.29 6.15 -6.49
C SER A 7 7.52 6.56 -7.76
N ALA A 8 7.34 5.66 -8.73
CA ALA A 8 6.55 5.96 -9.92
C ALA A 8 5.12 6.40 -9.56
N SER A 9 4.57 7.34 -10.33
CA SER A 9 3.16 7.72 -10.22
C SER A 9 2.26 6.58 -10.71
N ALA A 10 0.99 6.61 -10.29
CA ALA A 10 -0.02 5.67 -10.76
C ALA A 10 -0.17 5.72 -12.29
N GLU A 11 -0.11 6.91 -12.90
CA GLU A 11 -0.17 7.09 -14.35
C GLU A 11 0.96 6.37 -15.08
N LYS A 12 2.19 6.46 -14.56
CA LYS A 12 3.35 5.76 -15.14
C LYS A 12 3.22 4.24 -15.03
N ALA A 13 2.69 3.76 -13.91
CA ALA A 13 2.43 2.33 -13.71
C ALA A 13 1.29 1.83 -14.62
N GLN A 14 0.24 2.62 -14.81
CA GLN A 14 -0.87 2.34 -15.71
C GLN A 14 -0.42 2.27 -17.17
N ALA A 15 0.40 3.24 -17.60
CA ALA A 15 0.97 3.25 -18.95
C ALA A 15 1.87 2.02 -19.19
N ALA A 16 2.67 1.63 -18.20
CA ALA A 16 3.51 0.43 -18.28
C ALA A 16 2.71 -0.89 -18.32
N ALA A 17 1.51 -0.90 -17.73
CA ALA A 17 0.56 -2.01 -17.79
C ALA A 17 -0.25 -2.04 -19.09
N ASN A 18 -0.20 -0.98 -19.91
CA ASN A 18 -1.05 -0.79 -21.08
C ASN A 18 -2.55 -0.90 -20.75
N HIS A 19 -2.96 -0.33 -19.61
CA HIS A 19 -4.33 -0.41 -19.10
C HIS A 19 -5.13 0.88 -19.33
N GLY A 20 -6.35 0.76 -19.84
CA GLY A 20 -7.37 1.81 -19.75
C GLY A 20 -7.90 2.00 -18.32
N LEU A 21 -8.76 2.98 -18.08
CA LEU A 21 -9.28 3.31 -16.74
C LEU A 21 -10.01 2.13 -16.07
N GLU A 22 -10.92 1.48 -16.80
CA GLU A 22 -11.69 0.33 -16.30
C GLU A 22 -10.78 -0.87 -15.99
N GLN A 23 -9.80 -1.12 -16.87
CA GLN A 23 -8.80 -2.18 -16.70
C GLN A 23 -7.92 -1.92 -15.47
N TRP A 24 -7.53 -0.66 -15.27
CA TRP A 24 -6.75 -0.22 -14.12
C TRP A 24 -7.52 -0.35 -12.81
N SER A 25 -8.82 -0.02 -12.83
CA SER A 25 -9.73 -0.21 -11.69
C SER A 25 -9.85 -1.69 -11.30
N ALA A 26 -10.03 -2.57 -12.29
CA ALA A 26 -10.05 -4.02 -12.06
C ALA A 26 -8.71 -4.53 -11.48
N PHE A 27 -7.57 -4.10 -12.03
CA PHE A 27 -6.25 -4.40 -11.48
C PHE A 27 -6.11 -3.92 -10.01
N TYR A 28 -6.61 -2.73 -9.69
CA TYR A 28 -6.61 -2.19 -8.32
C TYR A 28 -7.43 -3.04 -7.35
N ARG A 29 -8.58 -3.56 -7.79
CA ARG A 29 -9.44 -4.44 -7.00
C ARG A 29 -8.77 -5.79 -6.77
N ILE A 30 -8.32 -6.46 -7.84
CA ILE A 30 -7.65 -7.77 -7.77
C ILE A 30 -6.43 -7.71 -6.85
N THR A 31 -5.55 -6.73 -7.05
CA THR A 31 -4.34 -6.59 -6.23
C THR A 31 -4.63 -6.25 -4.76
N LYS A 32 -5.76 -5.59 -4.46
CA LYS A 32 -6.20 -5.34 -3.09
C LYS A 32 -6.63 -6.61 -2.37
N ASP A 33 -7.31 -7.51 -3.06
CA ASP A 33 -7.72 -8.78 -2.48
C ASP A 33 -6.53 -9.72 -2.28
N GLU A 34 -5.60 -9.77 -3.25
CA GLU A 34 -4.33 -10.48 -3.09
C GLU A 34 -3.47 -9.91 -1.95
N ALA A 35 -3.41 -8.58 -1.80
CA ALA A 35 -2.69 -7.96 -0.68
C ALA A 35 -3.31 -8.32 0.69
N ARG A 36 -4.64 -8.44 0.77
CA ARG A 36 -5.31 -8.92 1.99
C ARG A 36 -4.95 -10.37 2.28
N TYR A 37 -4.94 -11.23 1.26
CA TYR A 37 -4.54 -12.63 1.40
C TYR A 37 -3.08 -12.77 1.86
N ILE A 38 -2.16 -12.03 1.25
CA ILE A 38 -0.74 -12.05 1.65
C ILE A 38 -0.58 -11.54 3.08
N ARG A 39 -1.31 -10.50 3.48
CA ARG A 39 -1.25 -9.97 4.85
C ARG A 39 -1.80 -10.95 5.90
N SER A 40 -2.84 -11.73 5.57
CA SER A 40 -3.36 -12.75 6.49
C SER A 40 -2.39 -13.93 6.66
N ARG A 41 -1.68 -14.31 5.59
CA ARG A 41 -0.69 -15.39 5.61
C ARG A 41 0.66 -14.97 6.20
N TYR A 42 1.05 -13.71 6.01
CA TYR A 42 2.31 -13.14 6.48
C TYR A 42 2.07 -11.86 7.29
N PRO A 43 1.47 -11.98 8.49
CA PRO A 43 1.15 -10.81 9.32
C PRO A 43 2.42 -10.03 9.67
N GLY A 44 2.34 -8.70 9.61
CA GLY A 44 3.45 -7.80 9.94
C GLY A 44 4.55 -7.66 8.88
N LYS A 45 4.61 -8.55 7.89
CA LYS A 45 5.61 -8.47 6.81
C LYS A 45 5.24 -7.44 5.75
N THR A 46 6.25 -6.80 5.19
CA THR A 46 6.14 -5.92 4.01
C THR A 46 6.45 -6.69 2.73
N TRP A 47 6.01 -6.18 1.57
CA TRP A 47 6.19 -6.85 0.28
C TRP A 47 7.64 -7.34 0.01
N PRO A 48 8.72 -6.57 0.30
CA PRO A 48 10.09 -7.06 0.12
C PRO A 48 10.40 -8.33 0.91
N GLU A 49 9.82 -8.49 2.11
CA GLU A 49 10.04 -9.60 3.03
C GLU A 49 9.23 -10.86 2.68
N ILE A 50 8.31 -10.74 1.73
CA ILE A 50 7.52 -11.88 1.23
C ILE A 50 8.44 -12.80 0.40
N PRO A 51 8.38 -14.13 0.60
CA PRO A 51 9.15 -15.09 -0.17
C PRO A 51 8.95 -14.96 -1.68
N ALA A 52 10.00 -15.24 -2.48
CA ALA A 52 9.95 -15.10 -3.94
C ALA A 52 8.89 -16.00 -4.60
N ASN A 53 8.74 -17.24 -4.11
CA ASN A 53 7.72 -18.17 -4.58
C ASN A 53 6.30 -17.63 -4.38
N GLU A 54 6.04 -16.96 -3.26
CA GLU A 54 4.74 -16.33 -3.00
C GLU A 54 4.52 -15.12 -3.90
N LYS A 55 5.56 -14.31 -4.15
CA LYS A 55 5.49 -13.18 -5.09
C LYS A 55 5.14 -13.63 -6.51
N MET A 56 5.78 -14.71 -6.98
CA MET A 56 5.46 -15.33 -8.27
C MET A 56 4.02 -15.86 -8.28
N GLY A 57 3.59 -16.55 -7.23
CA GLY A 57 2.21 -17.04 -7.14
C GLY A 57 1.17 -15.92 -7.15
N VAL A 58 1.46 -14.76 -6.54
CA VAL A 58 0.59 -13.58 -6.65
C VAL A 58 0.55 -13.06 -8.08
N LEU A 59 1.69 -12.98 -8.77
CA LEU A 59 1.74 -12.55 -10.17
C LEU A 59 0.89 -13.44 -11.07
N ASP A 60 1.01 -14.75 -10.91
CA ASP A 60 0.25 -15.74 -11.69
C ASP A 60 -1.25 -15.59 -11.45
N ARG A 61 -1.69 -15.53 -10.18
CA ARG A 61 -3.11 -15.35 -9.84
C ARG A 61 -3.68 -14.01 -10.31
N VAL A 62 -2.91 -12.93 -10.23
CA VAL A 62 -3.32 -11.61 -10.73
C VAL A 62 -3.49 -11.67 -12.25
N ASN A 63 -2.50 -12.21 -12.97
CA ASN A 63 -2.55 -12.30 -14.42
C ASN A 63 -3.65 -13.25 -14.92
N GLU A 64 -3.91 -14.34 -14.20
CA GLU A 64 -5.04 -15.24 -14.48
C GLU A 64 -6.38 -14.48 -14.36
N GLN A 65 -6.60 -13.76 -13.27
CA GLN A 65 -7.84 -12.98 -13.06
C GLN A 65 -8.00 -11.82 -14.07
N LEU A 66 -6.90 -11.20 -14.49
CA LEU A 66 -6.91 -10.19 -15.55
C LEU A 66 -7.27 -10.82 -16.90
N SER A 67 -6.65 -11.95 -17.23
CA SER A 67 -6.90 -12.66 -18.49
C SER A 67 -8.35 -13.15 -18.59
N GLN A 68 -8.95 -13.63 -17.50
CA GLN A 68 -10.37 -14.01 -17.43
C GLN A 68 -11.31 -12.84 -17.77
N GLN A 69 -10.88 -11.60 -17.54
CA GLN A 69 -11.62 -10.38 -17.84
C GLN A 69 -11.21 -9.73 -19.18
N ASN A 70 -10.40 -10.41 -20.00
CA ASN A 70 -9.82 -9.87 -21.24
C ASN A 70 -8.98 -8.59 -21.01
N ILE A 71 -8.34 -8.48 -19.85
CA ILE A 71 -7.46 -7.37 -19.50
C ILE A 71 -6.00 -7.77 -19.77
N PRO A 72 -5.16 -6.89 -20.34
CA PRO A 72 -3.75 -7.19 -20.55
C PRO A 72 -3.05 -7.63 -19.26
N VAL A 73 -2.25 -8.69 -19.35
CA VAL A 73 -1.43 -9.15 -18.23
C VAL A 73 -0.37 -8.10 -17.87
N VAL A 74 0.01 -8.08 -16.59
CA VAL A 74 1.02 -7.17 -16.07
C VAL A 74 2.34 -7.87 -15.83
N ARG A 75 3.40 -7.07 -15.84
CA ARG A 75 4.75 -7.51 -15.51
C ARG A 75 5.01 -7.46 -14.01
N GLU A 76 6.06 -8.16 -13.58
CA GLU A 76 6.46 -8.22 -12.18
C GLU A 76 6.73 -6.83 -11.57
N ASP A 77 7.30 -5.89 -12.34
CA ASP A 77 7.63 -4.55 -11.84
C ASP A 77 6.38 -3.70 -11.55
N VAL A 78 5.35 -3.80 -12.39
CA VAL A 78 4.03 -3.19 -12.15
C VAL A 78 3.39 -3.77 -10.89
N LEU A 79 3.39 -5.10 -10.77
CA LEU A 79 2.86 -5.78 -9.58
C LEU A 79 3.65 -5.38 -8.32
N ARG A 80 4.98 -5.39 -8.39
CA ARG A 80 5.86 -5.01 -7.28
C ARG A 80 5.59 -3.59 -6.82
N TRP A 81 5.49 -2.65 -7.76
CA TRP A 81 5.12 -1.26 -7.45
C TRP A 81 3.79 -1.23 -6.70
N ARG A 82 2.77 -1.92 -7.21
CA ARG A 82 1.42 -1.92 -6.64
C ARG A 82 1.39 -2.51 -5.23
N MET A 83 2.01 -3.68 -5.04
CA MET A 83 2.05 -4.39 -3.76
C MET A 83 2.80 -3.61 -2.69
N LEU A 84 3.87 -2.90 -3.06
CA LEU A 84 4.57 -2.01 -2.14
C LEU A 84 3.67 -0.90 -1.61
N GLN A 85 2.89 -0.24 -2.47
CA GLN A 85 2.01 0.85 -2.04
C GLN A 85 0.91 0.33 -1.10
N ILE A 86 0.20 -0.71 -1.53
CA ILE A 86 -0.99 -1.17 -0.82
C ILE A 86 -0.66 -1.85 0.52
N MET A 87 0.43 -2.63 0.60
CA MET A 87 0.82 -3.26 1.88
C MET A 87 1.34 -2.22 2.87
N ARG A 88 2.04 -1.16 2.40
CA ARG A 88 2.44 -0.04 3.25
C ARG A 88 1.24 0.72 3.79
N GLU A 89 0.27 1.00 2.92
CA GLU A 89 -0.98 1.65 3.29
C GLU A 89 -1.77 0.82 4.31
N MET A 90 -1.93 -0.48 4.07
CA MET A 90 -2.58 -1.40 4.99
C MET A 90 -1.88 -1.51 6.34
N LYS A 91 -0.54 -1.42 6.38
CA LYS A 91 0.22 -1.38 7.63
C LYS A 91 -0.03 -0.08 8.38
N ARG A 92 -0.04 1.06 7.67
CA ARG A 92 -0.33 2.37 8.26
C ARG A 92 -1.72 2.42 8.89
N GLN A 93 -2.74 2.02 8.13
CA GLN A 93 -4.13 1.95 8.61
C GLN A 93 -4.28 1.02 9.83
N TYR A 94 -3.56 -0.10 9.85
CA TYR A 94 -3.54 -0.98 11.02
C TYR A 94 -2.93 -0.28 12.24
N LEU A 95 -1.77 0.35 12.11
CA LEU A 95 -1.12 1.05 13.22
C LEU A 95 -1.94 2.24 13.73
N GLU A 96 -2.62 2.96 12.84
CA GLU A 96 -3.58 4.01 13.18
C GLU A 96 -4.78 3.44 13.96
N SER A 97 -5.36 2.33 13.50
CA SER A 97 -6.49 1.69 14.19
C SER A 97 -6.16 1.16 15.59
N VAL A 98 -4.89 0.82 15.84
CA VAL A 98 -4.40 0.31 17.14
C VAL A 98 -3.86 1.46 18.02
N GLY A 99 -3.84 2.70 17.53
CA GLY A 99 -3.34 3.86 18.28
C GLY A 99 -1.80 3.93 18.41
N LEU A 100 -1.06 3.15 17.62
CA LEU A 100 0.41 3.08 17.66
C LEU A 100 1.10 4.10 16.74
N ASN A 101 0.35 4.81 15.89
CA ASN A 101 0.89 5.79 14.94
C ASN A 101 0.50 7.24 15.25
N SER A 102 0.12 7.55 16.49
CA SER A 102 -0.04 8.95 16.91
C SER A 102 1.33 9.64 16.84
N PRO A 103 1.51 10.73 16.06
CA PRO A 103 2.60 11.65 16.35
C PRO A 103 2.32 12.20 17.75
N SER A 104 3.20 11.91 18.72
CA SER A 104 3.08 12.44 20.07
C SER A 104 2.91 13.96 20.01
N PRO A 105 1.89 14.56 20.66
CA PRO A 105 1.89 15.99 20.97
C PRO A 105 2.82 16.23 22.17
N ASP A 106 4.08 15.80 22.07
CA ASP A 106 5.10 16.06 23.09
C ASP A 106 6.21 16.93 22.48
N THR A 107 5.83 18.20 22.30
CA THR A 107 6.75 19.31 22.54
C THR A 107 5.96 20.33 23.32
N SER A 108 5.59 19.95 24.55
CA SER A 108 5.14 20.90 25.57
C SER A 108 6.34 21.19 26.45
N PRO A 109 7.00 22.36 26.31
CA PRO A 109 7.80 22.86 27.40
C PRO A 109 6.84 23.33 28.48
N ASP A 110 6.94 22.64 29.61
CA ASP A 110 6.48 23.07 30.93
C ASP A 110 6.53 24.59 31.11
N SER A 111 5.38 25.20 31.40
CA SER A 111 5.29 26.34 32.30
C SER A 111 3.89 26.37 32.89
N ARG A 112 3.77 25.65 34.00
CA ARG A 112 2.68 25.77 34.97
C ARG A 112 2.52 27.21 35.43
N SER A 113 1.28 27.68 35.27
CA SER A 113 0.46 28.30 36.31
C SER A 113 1.16 29.13 37.39
N HIS A 114 0.81 30.42 37.43
CA HIS A 114 0.50 31.06 38.71
C HIS A 114 -0.89 31.72 38.61
N TRP A 115 -1.78 31.28 39.48
CA TRP A 115 -3.14 31.80 39.69
C TRP A 115 -3.14 33.18 40.37
N ASN A 116 -4.31 33.85 40.33
CA ASN A 116 -4.85 34.89 41.22
C ASN A 116 -4.55 36.36 40.89
N ILE A 117 -5.43 37.37 41.08
CA ILE A 117 -6.84 37.53 41.46
C ILE A 117 -7.16 39.05 41.31
N VAL A 118 -8.42 39.37 40.94
CA VAL A 118 -9.23 40.58 41.23
C VAL A 118 -8.85 41.99 40.71
N LEU A 119 -9.86 42.57 40.03
CA LEU A 119 -10.26 43.97 39.84
C LEU A 119 -9.46 45.08 40.56
N GLN A 120 -9.04 46.08 39.77
CA GLN A 120 -9.47 47.48 39.88
C GLN A 120 -9.20 48.23 38.57
#